data_AF-A0A1Z8YLV8-F1
#
_entry.id   AF-A0A1Z8YLV8-F1
#
_cell.length_a   1.000
_cell.length_b   1.000
_cell.length_c   1.000
_cell.angle_alpha   90.00
_cell.angle_beta   90.00
_cell.angle_gamma   90.00
#
_symmetry.space_group_name_H-M   'P 1'
#
loop_
_entity.id
_entity.type
_entity.pdbx_description
1 polymer ?
#
loop_
_entity_poly.entity_id
_entity_poly.type
_entity_poly.pdbx_seq_one_letter_code
_entity_poly.pdbx_strand_id
1 'polypeptide(L)'
;MSCKLEYLGTLLTLLAVAAVDADTIEVCASCKVTSIRSAIDAADDGDIIQLHDEVYAESDRIDTRNKAITIRGAIDADGAPRSRIDGSGNRGVFRITRGEGPDTRLENLIIQNGDRDEGGGVEIDGDSDPTFVNCIFQDNQGKKGAGVYINSASATFQLCVFRRNDAEDEGGALHLNSAEAGVLLEDCQVTENDAKLGAGLWCNSADVQLTRCTVTKNDAD
;
A
#
# COMPACT_ATOMS: atom_id res chain seq x y z
N MET A 1 -4.01 -55.07 44.17
CA MET A 1 -4.21 -54.46 42.85
C MET A 1 -3.36 -53.21 42.80
N SER A 2 -2.17 -53.29 42.19
CA SER A 2 -1.26 -52.15 42.02
C SER A 2 -1.57 -51.48 40.68
N CYS A 3 -2.02 -50.23 40.71
CA CYS A 3 -2.12 -49.39 39.52
C CYS A 3 -0.85 -48.53 39.44
N LYS A 4 0.05 -48.87 38.53
CA LYS A 4 1.18 -48.00 38.16
C LYS A 4 0.68 -47.04 37.08
N LEU A 5 0.75 -45.75 37.38
CA LEU A 5 0.46 -44.68 36.42
C LEU A 5 1.79 -44.29 35.77
N GLU A 6 2.00 -44.72 34.51
CA GLU A 6 3.15 -44.30 33.70
C GLU A 6 2.84 -42.94 33.10
N TYR A 7 3.54 -41.90 33.56
CA TYR A 7 3.54 -40.60 32.90
C TYR A 7 4.46 -40.68 31.68
N LEU A 8 3.88 -40.82 30.49
CA LEU A 8 4.56 -40.50 29.24
C LEU A 8 4.75 -38.98 29.19
N GLY A 9 5.95 -38.51 29.52
CA GLY A 9 6.34 -37.12 29.29
C GLY A 9 6.47 -36.86 27.80
N THR A 10 5.45 -36.23 27.20
CA THR A 10 5.58 -35.64 25.87
C THR A 10 6.57 -34.48 25.97
N LEU A 11 7.75 -34.66 25.38
CA LEU A 11 8.74 -33.61 25.21
C LEU A 11 8.15 -32.56 24.25
N LEU A 12 7.52 -31.52 24.80
CA LEU A 12 7.12 -30.34 24.05
C LEU A 12 8.41 -29.63 23.62
N THR A 13 8.84 -29.84 22.38
CA THR A 13 9.88 -29.01 21.75
C THR A 13 9.31 -27.61 21.62
N LEU A 14 9.64 -26.74 22.57
CA LEU A 14 9.46 -25.31 22.44
C LEU A 14 10.37 -24.87 21.28
N LEU A 15 9.82 -24.77 20.07
CA LEU A 15 10.47 -23.99 19.01
C LEU A 15 10.50 -22.56 19.56
N ALA A 16 11.66 -22.14 20.05
CA ALA A 16 11.95 -20.73 20.18
C ALA A 16 11.94 -20.18 18.75
N VAL A 17 10.81 -19.60 18.34
CA VAL A 17 10.82 -18.63 17.26
C VAL A 17 11.73 -17.53 17.78
N ALA A 18 12.96 -17.49 17.28
CA ALA A 18 13.77 -16.30 17.44
C ALA A 18 12.92 -15.17 16.87
N ALA A 19 12.58 -14.19 17.70
CA ALA A 19 12.14 -12.91 17.16
C ALA A 19 13.28 -12.47 16.25
N VAL A 20 13.07 -12.56 14.94
CA VAL A 20 13.95 -11.91 13.98
C VAL A 20 13.81 -10.44 14.31
N ASP A 21 14.90 -9.83 14.77
CA ASP A 21 14.93 -8.40 14.99
C ASP A 21 14.73 -7.76 13.61
N ALA A 22 13.74 -6.89 13.49
CA ALA A 22 13.46 -6.20 12.24
C ALA A 22 14.61 -5.25 11.94
N ASP A 23 15.33 -5.48 10.84
CA ASP A 23 16.40 -4.59 10.42
C ASP A 23 15.81 -3.32 9.78
N THR A 24 16.54 -2.21 9.89
CA THR A 24 16.19 -0.97 9.20
C THR A 24 17.19 -0.68 8.09
N ILE A 25 16.68 -0.56 6.86
CA ILE A 25 17.45 -0.25 5.65
C ILE A 25 17.16 1.20 5.25
N GLU A 26 18.13 2.09 5.48
CA GLU A 26 18.05 3.50 5.08
C GLU A 26 18.26 3.67 3.57
N VAL A 27 17.35 4.39 2.92
CA VAL A 27 17.39 4.67 1.48
C VAL A 27 17.39 6.17 1.22
N CYS A 28 18.47 6.66 0.63
CA CYS A 28 18.63 8.06 0.23
C CYS A 28 19.74 8.19 -0.82
N ALA A 29 19.81 9.33 -1.50
CA ALA A 29 20.81 9.59 -2.55
C ALA A 29 22.27 9.46 -2.06
N SER A 30 22.52 9.71 -0.77
CA SER A 30 23.85 9.58 -0.15
C SER A 30 24.02 8.33 0.73
N CYS A 31 23.00 7.47 0.81
CA CYS A 31 23.01 6.28 1.65
C CYS A 31 23.76 5.13 0.98
N LYS A 32 24.03 4.05 1.73
CA LYS A 32 24.60 2.81 1.18
C LYS A 32 23.64 2.16 0.18
N VAL A 33 22.34 2.20 0.48
CA VAL A 33 21.27 1.74 -0.39
C VAL A 33 20.61 2.99 -0.97
N THR A 34 20.56 3.08 -2.30
CA THR A 34 20.15 4.31 -2.99
C THR A 34 18.85 4.15 -3.78
N SER A 35 18.24 2.97 -3.75
CA SER A 35 16.96 2.72 -4.41
C SER A 35 16.07 1.84 -3.53
N ILE A 36 14.76 2.07 -3.63
CA ILE A 36 13.75 1.30 -2.91
C ILE A 36 13.80 -0.15 -3.38
N ARG A 37 14.01 -0.38 -4.67
CA ARG A 37 14.07 -1.75 -5.23
C ARG A 37 15.23 -2.57 -4.66
N SER A 38 16.41 -1.95 -4.52
CA SER A 38 17.56 -2.64 -3.93
C SER A 38 17.40 -2.84 -2.42
N ALA A 39 16.68 -1.95 -1.74
CA ALA A 39 16.28 -2.17 -0.36
C ALA A 39 15.31 -3.37 -0.24
N ILE A 40 14.28 -3.46 -1.09
CA ILE A 40 13.37 -4.61 -1.14
C ILE A 40 14.12 -5.90 -1.48
N ASP A 41 15.11 -5.86 -2.36
CA ASP A 41 15.95 -7.04 -2.68
C ASP A 41 16.68 -7.56 -1.42
N ALA A 42 17.18 -6.65 -0.58
CA ALA A 42 17.97 -6.97 0.60
C ALA A 42 17.14 -7.25 1.87
N ALA A 43 15.92 -6.73 1.96
CA ALA A 43 15.06 -6.84 3.14
C ALA A 43 14.54 -8.27 3.36
N ASP A 44 14.45 -8.71 4.60
CA ASP A 44 13.71 -9.89 5.02
C ASP A 44 12.33 -9.49 5.59
N ASP A 45 11.45 -10.47 5.80
CA ASP A 45 10.15 -10.23 6.42
C ASP A 45 10.32 -9.65 7.83
N GLY A 46 9.59 -8.57 8.11
CA GLY A 46 9.67 -7.78 9.34
C GLY A 46 10.47 -6.48 9.17
N ASP A 47 11.34 -6.37 8.16
CA ASP A 47 12.23 -5.22 8.01
C ASP A 47 11.51 -3.91 7.68
N ILE A 48 12.17 -2.80 8.01
CA ILE A 48 11.75 -1.45 7.69
C ILE A 48 12.69 -0.87 6.64
N ILE A 49 12.14 -0.52 5.48
CA ILE A 49 12.81 0.31 4.48
C ILE A 49 12.49 1.77 4.81
N GLN A 50 13.44 2.47 5.41
CA GLN A 50 13.29 3.86 5.83
C GLN A 50 13.77 4.79 4.72
N LEU A 51 12.85 5.64 4.23
CA LEU A 51 13.14 6.64 3.21
C LEU A 51 13.38 8.00 3.88
N HIS A 52 14.32 8.75 3.33
CA HIS A 52 14.55 10.16 3.65
C HIS A 52 13.55 11.09 2.94
N ASP A 53 13.53 12.38 3.31
CA ASP A 53 12.75 13.44 2.61
C ASP A 53 13.38 13.75 1.24
N GLU A 54 13.09 12.88 0.27
CA GLU A 54 13.59 12.96 -1.10
C GLU A 54 12.50 12.57 -2.11
N VAL A 55 12.82 12.74 -3.40
CA VAL A 55 12.01 12.24 -4.52
C VAL A 55 12.65 10.97 -5.06
N TYR A 56 11.90 9.88 -5.04
CA TYR A 56 12.26 8.56 -5.51
C TYR A 56 11.54 8.28 -6.83
N ALA A 57 12.26 8.44 -7.94
CA ALA A 57 11.78 8.09 -9.27
C ALA A 57 12.46 6.79 -9.73
N GLU A 58 11.97 5.65 -9.25
CA GLU A 58 12.46 4.33 -9.65
C GLU A 58 12.27 4.10 -11.16
N SER A 59 13.17 3.36 -11.79
CA SER A 59 13.13 3.14 -13.25
C SER A 59 11.94 2.28 -13.73
N ASP A 60 11.28 1.59 -12.80
CA ASP A 60 10.09 0.77 -13.03
C ASP A 60 9.22 0.77 -11.78
N ARG A 61 8.01 0.22 -11.88
CA ARG A 61 7.05 0.07 -10.77
C ARG A 61 7.71 -0.65 -9.59
N ILE A 62 7.34 -0.25 -8.39
CA ILE A 62 7.82 -0.88 -7.15
C ILE A 62 6.92 -2.09 -6.86
N ASP A 63 7.53 -3.28 -6.83
CA ASP A 63 6.90 -4.55 -6.48
C ASP A 63 7.49 -5.00 -5.13
N THR A 64 6.63 -5.21 -4.13
CA THR A 64 6.97 -5.59 -2.76
C THR A 64 7.41 -7.05 -2.63
N ARG A 65 7.24 -7.84 -3.69
CA ARG A 65 7.71 -9.23 -3.84
C ARG A 65 7.15 -10.20 -2.81
N ASN A 66 5.90 -10.02 -2.38
CA ASN A 66 5.28 -10.83 -1.32
C ASN A 66 6.15 -10.90 -0.05
N LYS A 67 6.69 -9.74 0.36
CA LYS A 67 7.44 -9.62 1.61
C LYS A 67 6.63 -8.83 2.63
N ALA A 68 6.63 -9.29 3.87
CA ALA A 68 6.03 -8.62 5.02
C ALA A 68 6.95 -7.48 5.52
N ILE A 69 7.17 -6.48 4.68
CA ILE A 69 8.07 -5.34 4.94
C ILE A 69 7.29 -4.04 5.15
N THR A 70 7.90 -3.09 5.85
CA THR A 70 7.39 -1.72 5.95
C THR A 70 8.22 -0.76 5.10
N ILE A 71 7.63 -0.15 4.08
CA ILE A 71 8.23 0.98 3.36
C ILE A 71 7.74 2.27 4.01
N ARG A 72 8.62 2.98 4.72
CA ARG A 72 8.27 4.15 5.52
C ARG A 72 8.96 5.41 5.02
N GLY A 73 8.17 6.44 4.70
CA GLY A 73 8.67 7.78 4.39
C GLY A 73 9.00 8.63 5.60
N ALA A 74 9.74 9.70 5.36
CA ALA A 74 9.94 10.79 6.31
C ALA A 74 8.65 11.60 6.51
N ILE A 75 8.55 12.24 7.67
CA ILE A 75 7.46 13.16 8.03
C ILE A 75 8.01 14.51 8.46
N ASP A 76 7.20 15.56 8.34
CA ASP A 76 7.51 16.86 8.97
C ASP A 76 7.08 16.92 10.44
N ALA A 77 7.19 18.11 11.05
CA ALA A 77 6.87 18.33 12.46
C ALA A 77 5.38 18.12 12.78
N ASP A 78 4.49 18.22 11.79
CA ASP A 78 3.05 18.02 11.95
C ASP A 78 2.63 16.58 11.61
N GLY A 79 3.61 15.73 11.25
CA GLY A 79 3.37 14.34 10.85
C GLY A 79 2.99 14.17 9.38
N ALA A 80 3.07 15.22 8.56
CA ALA A 80 2.72 15.12 7.15
C ALA A 80 3.84 14.41 6.36
N PRO A 81 3.49 13.50 5.43
CA PRO A 81 4.44 12.79 4.57
C PRO A 81 5.37 13.71 3.79
N ARG A 82 6.62 13.28 3.60
CA ARG A 82 7.67 14.04 2.91
C ARG A 82 8.32 13.29 1.76
N SER A 83 8.50 11.97 1.89
CA SER A 83 9.09 11.14 0.85
C SER A 83 8.13 10.98 -0.34
N ARG A 84 8.58 11.41 -1.53
CA ARG A 84 7.78 11.38 -2.76
C ARG A 84 8.19 10.20 -3.62
N ILE A 85 7.26 9.32 -3.93
CA ILE A 85 7.44 8.18 -4.82
C ILE A 85 6.78 8.54 -6.14
N ASP A 86 7.58 8.76 -7.17
CA ASP A 86 7.18 9.49 -8.37
C ASP A 86 7.21 8.59 -9.62
N GLY A 87 6.04 8.39 -10.23
CA GLY A 87 5.85 7.62 -11.48
C GLY A 87 6.21 8.39 -12.75
N SER A 88 6.64 9.65 -12.63
CA SER A 88 7.10 10.55 -13.70
C SER A 88 6.15 10.72 -14.89
N GLY A 89 4.85 10.48 -14.69
CA GLY A 89 3.79 10.63 -15.69
C GLY A 89 3.89 9.65 -16.85
N ASN A 90 4.55 8.50 -16.68
CA ASN A 90 4.67 7.49 -17.73
C ASN A 90 4.71 6.05 -17.20
N ARG A 91 4.58 5.86 -15.88
CA ARG A 91 4.51 4.56 -15.23
C ARG A 91 3.74 4.61 -13.94
N GLY A 92 3.22 3.44 -13.58
CA GLY A 92 2.59 3.25 -12.29
C GLY A 92 3.61 3.38 -11.18
N VAL A 93 3.19 3.69 -9.96
CA VAL A 93 4.15 3.80 -8.84
C VAL A 93 4.38 2.43 -8.20
N PHE A 94 3.32 1.79 -7.70
CA PHE A 94 3.40 0.46 -7.06
C PHE A 94 2.61 -0.61 -7.81
N ARG A 95 3.04 -1.86 -7.65
CA ARG A 95 2.37 -3.08 -8.13
C ARG A 95 2.43 -4.16 -7.06
N ILE A 96 1.33 -4.38 -6.35
CA ILE A 96 1.22 -5.31 -5.22
C ILE A 96 0.27 -6.43 -5.63
N THR A 97 0.80 -7.51 -6.21
CA THR A 97 -0.02 -8.50 -6.91
C THR A 97 0.43 -9.95 -6.68
N ARG A 98 1.12 -10.23 -5.58
CA ARG A 98 1.78 -11.52 -5.34
C ARG A 98 1.28 -12.22 -4.08
N GLY A 99 0.13 -11.79 -3.57
CA GLY A 99 -0.45 -12.31 -2.34
C GLY A 99 0.18 -11.69 -1.09
N GLU A 100 0.63 -10.44 -1.20
CA GLU A 100 1.10 -9.66 -0.05
C GLU A 100 0.02 -9.62 1.05
N GLY A 101 0.40 -9.92 2.30
CA GLY A 101 -0.52 -9.79 3.45
C GLY A 101 -0.54 -8.39 4.08
N PRO A 102 -1.33 -8.20 5.16
CA PRO A 102 -1.48 -6.91 5.85
C PRO A 102 -0.21 -6.38 6.52
N ASP A 103 0.79 -7.26 6.73
CA ASP A 103 2.12 -6.90 7.21
C ASP A 103 3.02 -6.31 6.11
N THR A 104 2.57 -6.30 4.84
CA THR A 104 3.15 -5.44 3.81
C THR A 104 2.59 -4.03 3.98
N ARG A 105 3.42 -3.13 4.52
CA ARG A 105 2.98 -1.81 4.96
C ARG A 105 3.64 -0.69 4.17
N LEU A 106 2.84 0.29 3.75
CA LEU A 106 3.31 1.52 3.13
C LEU A 106 2.91 2.70 4.02
N GLU A 107 3.90 3.40 4.57
CA GLU A 107 3.69 4.40 5.61
C GLU A 107 4.32 5.74 5.22
N ASN A 108 3.62 6.85 5.47
CA ASN A 108 4.16 8.21 5.33
C ASN A 108 4.68 8.55 3.92
N LEU A 109 4.00 8.06 2.88
CA LEU A 109 4.43 8.23 1.48
C LEU A 109 3.56 9.25 0.74
N ILE A 110 4.17 10.04 -0.15
CA ILE A 110 3.45 10.76 -1.20
C ILE A 110 3.62 9.95 -2.49
N ILE A 111 2.56 9.29 -2.94
CA ILE A 111 2.50 8.46 -4.14
C ILE A 111 1.93 9.32 -5.27
N GLN A 112 2.76 9.68 -6.24
CA GLN A 112 2.41 10.72 -7.20
C GLN A 112 2.86 10.50 -8.63
N ASN A 113 2.21 11.23 -9.55
CA ASN A 113 2.55 11.27 -10.97
C ASN A 113 2.62 9.87 -11.60
N GLY A 114 1.84 8.93 -11.08
CA GLY A 114 1.66 7.62 -11.66
C GLY A 114 0.81 7.69 -12.93
N ASP A 115 1.13 6.88 -13.94
CA ASP A 115 0.35 6.80 -15.18
C ASP A 115 0.31 5.36 -15.72
N ARG A 116 -0.84 4.70 -15.53
CA ARG A 116 -1.19 3.37 -16.03
C ARG A 116 -2.70 3.23 -16.19
N ASP A 117 -3.10 2.45 -17.20
CA ASP A 117 -4.51 2.08 -17.42
C ASP A 117 -5.20 1.62 -16.13
N GLU A 118 -4.54 0.80 -15.31
CA GLU A 118 -5.04 0.31 -14.03
C GLU A 118 -4.04 0.69 -12.93
N GLY A 119 -4.47 1.51 -11.98
CA GLY A 119 -3.66 1.83 -10.81
C GLY A 119 -2.46 2.71 -11.13
N GLY A 120 -2.70 3.94 -11.59
CA GLY A 120 -1.66 4.94 -11.82
C GLY A 120 -0.75 5.08 -10.61
N GLY A 121 -1.31 5.35 -9.44
CA GLY A 121 -0.58 5.29 -8.18
C GLY A 121 -0.24 3.84 -7.83
N VAL A 122 -1.27 3.04 -7.55
CA VAL A 122 -1.11 1.67 -7.06
C VAL A 122 -2.08 0.71 -7.72
N GLU A 123 -1.57 -0.44 -8.15
CA GLU A 123 -2.38 -1.61 -8.52
C GLU A 123 -2.25 -2.67 -7.44
N ILE A 124 -3.39 -3.19 -6.99
CA ILE A 124 -3.50 -4.27 -6.01
C ILE A 124 -4.32 -5.41 -6.62
N ASP A 125 -3.73 -6.61 -6.69
CA ASP A 125 -4.35 -7.81 -7.28
C ASP A 125 -3.83 -9.08 -6.58
N GLY A 126 -4.22 -10.26 -7.05
CA GLY A 126 -3.62 -11.55 -6.70
C GLY A 126 -3.81 -11.90 -5.24
N ASP A 127 -5.02 -11.71 -4.70
CA ASP A 127 -5.38 -11.97 -3.30
C ASP A 127 -4.51 -11.19 -2.29
N SER A 128 -3.92 -10.07 -2.71
CA SER A 128 -3.12 -9.22 -1.82
C SER A 128 -4.01 -8.43 -0.87
N ASP A 129 -3.48 -8.06 0.29
CA ASP A 129 -4.12 -7.28 1.35
C ASP A 129 -3.12 -6.33 2.03
N PRO A 130 -2.49 -5.40 1.31
CA PRO A 130 -1.53 -4.46 1.91
C PRO A 130 -2.19 -3.41 2.81
N THR A 131 -1.42 -2.87 3.75
CA THR A 131 -1.85 -1.75 4.61
C THR A 131 -1.15 -0.45 4.23
N PHE A 132 -1.92 0.62 4.04
CA PHE A 132 -1.42 1.98 3.82
C PHE A 132 -1.76 2.86 5.02
N VAL A 133 -0.76 3.57 5.55
CA VAL A 133 -0.94 4.48 6.70
C VAL A 133 -0.34 5.85 6.41
N ASN A 134 -1.12 6.90 6.61
CA ASN A 134 -0.67 8.28 6.43
C ASN A 134 -0.04 8.48 5.04
N CYS A 135 -0.70 7.99 3.99
CA CYS A 135 -0.22 8.12 2.61
C CYS A 135 -1.06 9.13 1.83
N ILE A 136 -0.41 9.85 0.91
CA ILE A 136 -1.04 10.80 0.00
C ILE A 136 -0.93 10.25 -1.42
N PHE A 137 -2.05 9.89 -2.02
CA PHE A 137 -2.16 9.51 -3.43
C PHE A 137 -2.58 10.75 -4.22
N GLN A 138 -1.70 11.30 -5.04
CA GLN A 138 -1.99 12.54 -5.76
C GLN A 138 -1.45 12.61 -7.18
N ASP A 139 -2.12 13.35 -8.05
CA ASP A 139 -1.65 13.61 -9.42
C ASP A 139 -1.41 12.32 -10.23
N ASN A 140 -2.10 11.24 -9.88
CA ASN A 140 -2.02 10.00 -10.62
C ASN A 140 -3.09 9.97 -11.71
N GLN A 141 -2.73 9.38 -12.84
CA GLN A 141 -3.54 9.25 -14.04
C GLN A 141 -3.73 7.77 -14.38
N GLY A 142 -4.84 7.46 -15.03
CA GLY A 142 -5.10 6.13 -15.55
C GLY A 142 -6.44 6.04 -16.25
N LYS A 143 -6.87 4.84 -16.61
CA LYS A 143 -8.25 4.62 -17.08
C LYS A 143 -9.16 4.24 -15.93
N LYS A 144 -8.64 3.47 -14.98
CA LYS A 144 -9.37 2.94 -13.84
C LYS A 144 -8.53 3.04 -12.58
N GLY A 145 -9.12 3.59 -11.52
CA GLY A 145 -8.44 3.64 -10.23
C GLY A 145 -7.15 4.43 -10.33
N ALA A 146 -7.19 5.66 -10.87
CA ALA A 146 -5.97 6.41 -11.18
C ALA A 146 -5.10 6.59 -9.92
N GLY A 147 -5.71 6.88 -8.77
CA GLY A 147 -5.04 6.76 -7.47
C GLY A 147 -4.72 5.30 -7.13
N VAL A 148 -5.76 4.49 -6.95
CA VAL A 148 -5.63 3.07 -6.61
C VAL A 148 -6.65 2.22 -7.38
N TYR A 149 -6.16 1.16 -8.00
CA TYR A 149 -6.97 0.10 -8.59
C TYR A 149 -6.82 -1.19 -7.78
N ILE A 150 -7.96 -1.80 -7.43
CA ILE A 150 -8.02 -3.03 -6.65
C ILE A 150 -8.87 -4.05 -7.40
N ASN A 151 -8.28 -5.19 -7.75
CA ASN A 151 -8.95 -6.28 -8.45
C ASN A 151 -8.80 -7.59 -7.67
N SER A 152 -9.90 -8.18 -7.21
CA SER A 152 -9.89 -9.45 -6.45
C SER A 152 -8.84 -9.46 -5.32
N ALA A 153 -8.75 -8.35 -4.60
CA ALA A 153 -7.76 -8.11 -3.56
C ALA A 153 -8.34 -7.16 -2.50
N SER A 154 -7.82 -7.23 -1.28
CA SER A 154 -8.22 -6.38 -0.16
C SER A 154 -7.20 -5.25 0.04
N ALA A 155 -7.56 -4.24 0.80
CA ALA A 155 -6.60 -3.23 1.27
C ALA A 155 -7.17 -2.45 2.44
N THR A 156 -6.28 -2.05 3.35
CA THR A 156 -6.62 -1.13 4.43
C THR A 156 -5.91 0.20 4.24
N PHE A 157 -6.65 1.30 4.29
CA PHE A 157 -6.14 2.66 4.23
C PHE A 157 -6.51 3.40 5.52
N GLN A 158 -5.50 3.91 6.22
CA GLN A 158 -5.68 4.66 7.46
C GLN A 158 -5.02 6.02 7.36
N LEU A 159 -5.76 7.08 7.68
CA LEU A 159 -5.24 8.46 7.64
C LEU A 159 -4.72 8.86 6.24
N CYS A 160 -5.27 8.27 5.18
CA CYS A 160 -4.83 8.50 3.82
C CYS A 160 -5.59 9.65 3.14
N VAL A 161 -4.94 10.29 2.18
CA VAL A 161 -5.53 11.32 1.33
C VAL A 161 -5.43 10.90 -0.13
N PHE A 162 -6.56 10.88 -0.83
CA PHE A 162 -6.63 10.68 -2.28
C PHE A 162 -7.08 11.99 -2.92
N ARG A 163 -6.20 12.65 -3.67
CA ARG A 163 -6.52 13.94 -4.26
C ARG A 163 -5.97 14.19 -5.65
N ARG A 164 -6.73 14.86 -6.50
CA ARG A 164 -6.28 15.24 -7.86
C ARG A 164 -5.78 14.04 -8.64
N ASN A 165 -6.47 12.90 -8.48
CA ASN A 165 -6.28 11.74 -9.35
C ASN A 165 -7.34 11.78 -10.43
N ASP A 166 -6.96 11.43 -11.65
CA ASP A 166 -7.74 11.61 -12.87
C ASP A 166 -7.82 10.29 -13.63
N ALA A 167 -9.02 9.69 -13.67
CA ALA A 167 -9.26 8.45 -14.39
C ALA A 167 -10.10 8.70 -15.64
N GLU A 168 -9.65 8.22 -16.80
CA GLU A 168 -10.40 8.39 -18.05
C GLU A 168 -11.80 7.76 -17.99
N ASP A 169 -11.99 6.65 -17.27
CA ASP A 169 -13.26 5.91 -17.24
C ASP A 169 -13.89 5.87 -15.83
N GLU A 170 -13.31 5.13 -14.88
CA GLU A 170 -13.95 4.97 -13.57
C GLU A 170 -12.99 5.03 -12.37
N GLY A 171 -13.44 5.67 -11.30
CA GLY A 171 -12.72 5.67 -10.03
C GLY A 171 -11.46 6.53 -10.08
N GLY A 172 -11.61 7.85 -10.18
CA GLY A 172 -10.49 8.79 -10.16
C GLY A 172 -9.54 8.52 -9.00
N ALA A 173 -10.08 8.48 -7.77
CA ALA A 173 -9.32 8.10 -6.59
C ALA A 173 -9.19 6.58 -6.42
N LEU A 174 -10.31 5.86 -6.29
CA LEU A 174 -10.29 4.40 -6.10
C LEU A 174 -11.24 3.69 -7.06
N HIS A 175 -10.79 2.58 -7.63
CA HIS A 175 -11.61 1.63 -8.37
C HIS A 175 -11.51 0.25 -7.72
N LEU A 176 -12.66 -0.29 -7.31
CA LEU A 176 -12.77 -1.60 -6.67
C LEU A 176 -13.51 -2.57 -7.58
N ASN A 177 -12.89 -3.69 -7.91
CA ASN A 177 -13.46 -4.72 -8.77
C ASN A 177 -13.36 -6.09 -8.08
N SER A 178 -14.51 -6.71 -7.73
CA SER A 178 -14.72 -8.09 -7.21
C SER A 178 -15.33 -8.20 -5.80
N ALA A 179 -16.13 -9.25 -5.59
CA ALA A 179 -17.04 -9.46 -4.46
C ALA A 179 -16.44 -10.16 -3.24
N GLU A 180 -15.22 -10.67 -3.36
CA GLU A 180 -14.63 -11.51 -2.32
C GLU A 180 -13.70 -10.76 -1.37
N ALA A 181 -13.38 -9.49 -1.68
CA ALA A 181 -12.38 -8.73 -0.97
C ALA A 181 -12.94 -7.49 -0.26
N GLY A 182 -12.40 -7.21 0.93
CA GLY A 182 -12.84 -6.11 1.79
C GLY A 182 -11.88 -4.93 1.72
N VAL A 183 -12.39 -3.77 1.36
CA VAL A 183 -11.61 -2.53 1.37
C VAL A 183 -12.06 -1.65 2.53
N LEU A 184 -11.13 -1.29 3.40
CA LEU A 184 -11.38 -0.41 4.54
C LEU A 184 -10.67 0.92 4.34
N LEU A 185 -11.42 2.02 4.38
CA LEU A 185 -10.88 3.36 4.56
C LEU A 185 -11.29 3.85 5.95
N GLU A 186 -10.30 4.25 6.74
CA GLU A 186 -10.49 4.76 8.08
C GLU A 186 -9.78 6.12 8.23
N ASP A 187 -10.53 7.15 8.63
CA ASP A 187 -10.03 8.52 8.79
C ASP A 187 -9.41 9.11 7.50
N CYS A 188 -9.88 8.64 6.33
CA CYS A 188 -9.39 9.07 5.02
C CYS A 188 -10.11 10.29 4.44
N GLN A 189 -9.43 10.99 3.53
CA GLN A 189 -10.00 12.07 2.72
C GLN A 189 -9.91 11.72 1.23
N VAL A 190 -11.03 11.81 0.51
CA VAL A 190 -11.12 11.59 -0.94
C VAL A 190 -11.66 12.87 -1.57
N THR A 191 -10.77 13.67 -2.17
CA THR A 191 -11.10 15.04 -2.59
C THR A 191 -10.51 15.42 -3.93
N GLU A 192 -11.22 16.22 -4.73
CA GLU A 192 -10.67 16.80 -5.97
C GLU A 192 -10.21 15.72 -6.97
N ASN A 193 -10.88 14.57 -7.01
CA ASN A 193 -10.60 13.54 -8.02
C ASN A 193 -11.61 13.64 -9.16
N ASP A 194 -11.20 13.23 -10.35
CA ASP A 194 -11.95 13.34 -11.60
C ASP A 194 -12.06 11.97 -12.29
N ALA A 195 -13.23 11.66 -12.84
CA ALA A 195 -13.45 10.51 -13.73
C ALA A 195 -14.83 10.58 -14.38
N LYS A 196 -15.04 9.91 -15.52
CA LYS A 196 -16.40 9.79 -16.08
C LYS A 196 -17.40 9.18 -15.10
N LEU A 197 -16.98 8.20 -14.30
CA LEU A 197 -17.84 7.53 -13.34
C LEU A 197 -17.16 7.34 -11.98
N GLY A 198 -17.86 7.70 -10.90
CA GLY A 198 -17.40 7.42 -9.54
C GLY A 198 -16.05 8.05 -9.22
N ALA A 199 -15.84 9.31 -9.58
CA ALA A 199 -14.54 10.00 -9.45
C ALA A 199 -13.87 9.90 -8.08
N GLY A 200 -14.65 9.95 -6.99
CA GLY A 200 -14.10 9.66 -5.66
C GLY A 200 -13.85 8.17 -5.45
N LEU A 201 -14.85 7.34 -5.72
CA LEU A 201 -14.76 5.90 -5.57
C LEU A 201 -15.76 5.23 -6.51
N TRP A 202 -15.27 4.28 -7.30
CA TRP A 202 -16.09 3.36 -8.08
C TRP A 202 -16.01 1.96 -7.47
N CYS A 203 -17.16 1.35 -7.25
CA CYS A 203 -17.26 0.01 -6.69
C CYS A 203 -18.07 -0.89 -7.60
N ASN A 204 -17.40 -1.82 -8.27
CA ASN A 204 -18.03 -2.88 -9.05
C ASN A 204 -18.03 -4.19 -8.25
N SER A 205 -19.19 -4.48 -7.68
CA SER A 205 -19.45 -5.74 -6.98
C SER A 205 -18.45 -6.01 -5.85
N ALA A 206 -17.98 -5.00 -5.10
CA ALA A 206 -17.05 -5.16 -3.98
C ALA A 206 -17.64 -4.63 -2.66
N ASP A 207 -17.06 -5.02 -1.52
CA ASP A 207 -17.42 -4.49 -0.21
C ASP A 207 -16.42 -3.40 0.21
N VAL A 208 -16.93 -2.19 0.42
CA VAL A 208 -16.15 -1.04 0.91
C VAL A 208 -16.72 -0.51 2.21
N GLN A 209 -15.84 -0.34 3.20
CA GLN A 209 -16.17 0.26 4.48
C GLN A 209 -15.49 1.61 4.60
N LEU A 210 -16.28 2.66 4.79
CA LEU A 210 -15.79 4.02 5.04
C LEU A 210 -16.09 4.41 6.48
N THR A 211 -15.04 4.55 7.29
CA THR A 211 -15.16 4.93 8.71
C THR A 211 -14.50 6.28 8.93
N ARG A 212 -15.28 7.28 9.39
CA ARG A 212 -14.79 8.65 9.64
C ARG A 212 -14.10 9.29 8.42
N CYS A 213 -14.55 8.93 7.22
CA CYS A 213 -14.00 9.47 5.97
C CYS A 213 -14.74 10.75 5.53
N THR A 214 -14.03 11.59 4.78
CA THR A 214 -14.61 12.72 4.04
C THR A 214 -14.46 12.49 2.54
N VAL A 215 -15.57 12.47 1.81
CA VAL A 215 -15.60 12.36 0.33
C VAL A 215 -16.25 13.62 -0.22
N THR A 216 -15.49 14.48 -0.90
CA THR A 216 -15.96 15.83 -1.26
C THR A 216 -15.27 16.35 -2.52
N LYS A 217 -15.89 17.26 -3.27
CA LYS A 217 -15.29 17.91 -4.46
C LYS A 217 -14.73 16.93 -5.50
N ASN A 218 -15.31 15.75 -5.64
CA ASN A 218 -14.96 14.86 -6.74
C ASN A 218 -15.93 15.14 -7.89
N ASP A 219 -15.43 15.19 -9.11
CA ASP A 219 -16.18 15.57 -10.29
C ASP A 219 -16.38 14.36 -11.20
N ALA A 220 -17.63 14.05 -11.54
CA ALA A 220 -17.95 12.96 -12.44
C ALA A 220 -18.99 13.41 -13.48
N ASP A 221 -18.75 13.03 -14.74
CA ASP A 221 -19.53 13.43 -15.91
C ASP A 221 -20.97 12.88 -15.95
#